data_AF-A0A198ANC0-F1
#
_entry.id   AF-A0A198ANC0-F1
#
_cell.length_a   1.000
_cell.length_b   1.000
_cell.length_c   1.000
_cell.angle_alpha   90.00
_cell.angle_beta   90.00
_cell.angle_gamma   90.00
#
_symmetry.space_group_name_H-M   'P 1'
#
loop_
_entity.id
_entity.type
_entity.pdbx_description
1 polymer ?
#
loop_
_entity_poly.entity_id
_entity_poly.type
_entity_poly.pdbx_seq_one_letter_code
_entity_poly.pdbx_strand_id
1 'polypeptide(L)'
;MEQDHFSTNPTFKRDLEPEEMLRVIFDYASKIANERLLDNVLMLMADMGREMIVSDRCTVWLLDTQKNELWSKVAHGLDEIRIPSSAGLVGYAVTNDQAVFIHDAYTNEEYKSYLQNGAIRTDQQTGYRTKALMVIPFRNSQGEIMGAYQAINKLTASEQFSDKDMEYLTLASSYAGKSLESALLTMEIEETQKEIIFRMGEIGESRSKETGNHVKRVAEYSYLLALALGMSQDEAELLKIASPMHDIGKVAIPDAVLNKPGKLTEDEFKLMQNHTVIGYNLLRNSTRHILKTAAVVAYEHHEKWNGRGYPRGIQGEEIHIYGRITAIADVFDALGSDRVYKKAWELDRILQLFQEERGEHFDPDVVDAFFKELPTILRVREQYSDEALANPLETNT
;
A
#
# COMPACT_ATOMS: atom_id res chain seq x y z
N MET A 1 7.37 -39.35 -45.92
CA MET A 1 8.19 -39.64 -44.74
C MET A 1 9.53 -39.01 -44.99
N GLU A 2 9.75 -37.81 -44.48
CA GLU A 2 11.08 -37.23 -44.35
C GLU A 2 10.99 -36.29 -43.14
N GLN A 3 11.77 -36.61 -42.13
CA GLN A 3 11.89 -35.89 -40.88
C GLN A 3 12.80 -34.69 -41.12
N ASP A 4 12.26 -33.48 -41.01
CA ASP A 4 13.08 -32.27 -40.89
C ASP A 4 13.71 -32.24 -39.49
N HIS A 5 15.01 -32.52 -39.46
CA HIS A 5 15.86 -32.22 -38.32
C HIS A 5 15.96 -30.70 -38.14
N PHE A 6 15.27 -30.16 -37.14
CA PHE A 6 15.59 -28.83 -36.59
C PHE A 6 17.01 -28.86 -36.00
N SER A 7 17.99 -28.43 -36.80
CA SER A 7 19.29 -28.01 -36.31
C SER A 7 19.17 -26.57 -35.80
N THR A 8 18.88 -26.40 -34.51
CA THR A 8 19.00 -25.09 -33.84
C THR A 8 20.40 -24.99 -33.25
N ASN A 9 21.35 -24.43 -34.00
CA ASN A 9 22.59 -23.95 -33.38
C ASN A 9 22.22 -22.80 -32.44
N PRO A 10 22.57 -22.84 -31.14
CA PRO A 10 22.33 -21.73 -30.24
C PRO A 10 23.15 -20.52 -30.72
N THR A 11 22.48 -19.42 -31.05
CA THR A 11 23.13 -18.15 -31.36
C THR A 11 23.64 -17.55 -30.05
N PHE A 12 24.89 -17.87 -29.69
CA PHE A 12 25.52 -17.29 -28.51
C PHE A 12 25.62 -15.76 -28.61
N LYS A 13 25.38 -15.08 -27.48
CA LYS A 13 25.58 -13.63 -27.37
C LYS A 13 27.04 -13.33 -27.03
N ARG A 14 27.45 -12.07 -27.22
CA ARG A 14 28.73 -11.55 -26.69
C ARG A 14 28.48 -10.83 -25.37
N ASP A 15 29.54 -10.71 -24.57
CA ASP A 15 29.52 -9.82 -23.41
C ASP A 15 29.36 -8.36 -23.83
N LEU A 16 28.82 -7.56 -22.92
CA LEU A 16 28.69 -6.11 -23.09
C LEU A 16 30.06 -5.44 -22.99
N GLU A 17 30.27 -4.44 -23.84
CA GLU A 17 31.39 -3.51 -23.71
C GLU A 17 31.12 -2.51 -22.57
N PRO A 18 32.15 -1.90 -21.96
CA PRO A 18 31.97 -0.97 -20.84
C PRO A 18 30.99 0.19 -21.11
N GLU A 19 30.96 0.70 -22.34
CA GLU A 19 30.03 1.78 -22.74
C GLU A 19 28.57 1.30 -22.79
N GLU A 20 28.33 0.07 -23.26
CA GLU A 20 27.01 -0.54 -23.31
C GLU A 20 26.51 -0.83 -21.90
N MET A 21 27.41 -1.31 -21.03
CA MET A 21 27.11 -1.53 -19.61
C MET A 21 26.67 -0.25 -18.89
N LEU A 22 27.39 0.85 -19.08
CA LEU A 22 27.01 2.13 -18.50
C LEU A 22 25.63 2.59 -18.97
N ARG A 23 25.31 2.39 -20.25
CA ARG A 23 23.97 2.71 -20.78
C ARG A 23 22.87 1.89 -20.10
N VAL A 24 23.08 0.58 -19.94
CA VAL A 24 22.15 -0.29 -19.22
C VAL A 24 21.94 0.21 -17.79
N ILE A 25 23.01 0.47 -17.05
CA ILE A 25 22.92 0.97 -15.67
C ILE A 25 22.11 2.26 -15.60
N PHE A 26 22.41 3.27 -16.44
CA PHE A 26 21.72 4.55 -16.38
C PHE A 26 20.25 4.47 -16.81
N ASP A 27 19.93 3.66 -17.82
CA ASP A 27 18.56 3.47 -18.28
C ASP A 27 17.68 2.81 -17.19
N TYR A 28 18.14 1.69 -16.62
CA TYR A 28 17.39 1.02 -15.56
C TYR A 28 17.39 1.78 -14.25
N ALA A 29 18.50 2.42 -13.85
CA ALA A 29 18.52 3.23 -12.62
C ALA A 29 17.49 4.36 -12.67
N SER A 30 17.34 5.01 -13.84
CA SER A 30 16.32 6.05 -14.04
C SER A 30 14.90 5.49 -14.00
N LYS A 31 14.65 4.33 -14.63
CA LYS A 31 13.33 3.66 -14.60
C LYS A 31 12.96 3.23 -13.19
N ILE A 32 13.88 2.58 -12.47
CA ILE A 32 13.68 2.11 -11.10
C ILE A 32 13.39 3.30 -10.17
N ALA A 33 14.14 4.40 -10.29
CA ALA A 33 13.96 5.57 -9.43
C ALA A 33 12.61 6.29 -9.61
N ASN A 34 11.92 6.10 -10.74
CA ASN A 34 10.62 6.71 -11.02
C ASN A 34 9.44 5.75 -10.81
N GLU A 35 9.71 4.48 -10.50
CA GLU A 35 8.68 3.47 -10.31
C GLU A 35 8.20 3.46 -8.85
N ARG A 36 6.88 3.41 -8.67
CA ARG A 36 6.23 3.43 -7.35
C ARG A 36 5.73 2.05 -6.94
N LEU A 37 5.57 1.12 -7.87
CA LEU A 37 5.12 -0.23 -7.59
C LEU A 37 6.32 -1.14 -7.33
N LEU A 38 6.38 -1.73 -6.13
CA LEU A 38 7.48 -2.62 -5.72
C LEU A 38 7.69 -3.77 -6.70
N ASP A 39 6.60 -4.38 -7.18
CA ASP A 39 6.65 -5.46 -8.17
C ASP A 39 7.37 -5.03 -9.46
N ASN A 40 7.09 -3.82 -9.95
CA ASN A 40 7.73 -3.29 -11.15
C ASN A 40 9.20 -2.94 -10.89
N VAL A 41 9.52 -2.41 -9.71
CA VAL A 41 10.92 -2.19 -9.28
C VAL A 41 11.70 -3.50 -9.35
N LEU A 42 11.18 -4.59 -8.79
CA LEU A 42 11.83 -5.89 -8.82
C LEU A 42 12.03 -6.43 -10.23
N MET A 43 11.05 -6.25 -11.11
CA MET A 43 11.15 -6.64 -12.52
C MET A 43 12.25 -5.86 -13.25
N LEU A 44 12.30 -4.53 -13.08
CA LEU A 44 13.34 -3.68 -13.66
C LEU A 44 14.73 -4.03 -13.14
N MET A 45 14.84 -4.32 -11.84
CA MET A 45 16.08 -4.77 -11.21
C MET A 45 16.55 -6.11 -11.81
N ALA A 46 15.63 -7.07 -12.00
CA ALA A 46 15.91 -8.36 -12.60
C ALA A 46 16.34 -8.23 -14.07
N ASP A 47 15.64 -7.42 -14.86
CA ASP A 47 15.98 -7.15 -16.26
C ASP A 47 17.36 -6.49 -16.40
N MET A 48 17.67 -5.51 -15.55
CA MET A 48 19.00 -4.89 -15.48
C MET A 48 20.08 -5.93 -15.22
N GLY A 49 19.88 -6.78 -14.21
CA GLY A 49 20.81 -7.87 -13.89
C GLY A 49 21.00 -8.80 -15.08
N ARG A 50 19.91 -9.30 -15.68
CA ARG A 50 19.94 -10.21 -16.84
C ARG A 50 20.74 -9.63 -18.00
N GLU A 51 20.53 -8.35 -18.31
CA GLU A 51 21.19 -7.68 -19.43
C GLU A 51 22.68 -7.46 -19.15
N MET A 52 23.04 -7.00 -17.93
CA MET A 52 24.43 -6.70 -17.56
C MET A 52 25.36 -7.91 -17.64
N ILE A 53 24.88 -9.10 -17.27
CA ILE A 53 25.69 -10.34 -17.30
C ILE A 53 25.27 -11.29 -18.41
N VAL A 54 24.41 -10.87 -19.34
CA VAL A 54 24.01 -11.66 -20.51
C VAL A 54 23.53 -13.07 -20.12
N SER A 55 22.63 -13.15 -19.14
CA SER A 55 22.05 -14.42 -18.69
C SER A 55 20.70 -14.72 -19.37
N ASP A 56 20.27 -15.97 -19.32
CA ASP A 56 18.94 -16.38 -19.79
C ASP A 56 17.87 -15.85 -18.83
N ARG A 57 18.08 -16.07 -17.54
CA ARG A 57 17.19 -15.58 -16.48
C ARG A 57 17.97 -14.83 -15.42
N CYS A 58 17.33 -13.84 -14.85
CA CYS A 58 17.77 -13.19 -13.63
C CYS A 58 16.53 -12.91 -12.79
N THR A 59 16.65 -13.17 -11.50
CA THR A 59 15.54 -13.06 -10.54
C THR A 59 16.06 -12.30 -9.32
N VAL A 60 15.27 -11.36 -8.82
CA VAL A 60 15.55 -10.65 -7.57
C VAL A 60 14.64 -11.22 -6.48
N TRP A 61 15.26 -11.71 -5.43
CA TRP A 61 14.58 -12.25 -4.26
C TRP A 61 14.66 -11.24 -3.12
N LEU A 62 13.55 -10.94 -2.47
CA LEU A 62 13.47 -10.11 -1.27
C LEU A 62 13.27 -10.97 -0.04
N LEU A 63 13.97 -10.63 1.04
CA LEU A 63 13.83 -11.24 2.35
C LEU A 63 12.71 -10.54 3.13
N ASP A 64 11.65 -11.29 3.43
CA ASP A 64 10.63 -10.93 4.41
C ASP A 64 11.04 -11.48 5.78
N THR A 65 11.61 -10.61 6.62
CA THR A 65 12.12 -10.98 7.94
C THR A 65 11.00 -11.31 8.93
N GLN A 66 9.79 -10.78 8.74
CA GLN A 66 8.66 -11.03 9.63
C GLN A 66 8.09 -12.43 9.41
N LYS A 67 7.98 -12.86 8.14
CA LYS A 67 7.50 -14.19 7.77
C LYS A 67 8.60 -15.24 7.69
N ASN A 68 9.86 -14.82 7.72
CA ASN A 68 11.03 -15.67 7.50
C ASN A 68 11.01 -16.36 6.13
N GLU A 69 10.66 -15.59 5.10
CA GLU A 69 10.48 -16.05 3.72
C GLU A 69 11.33 -15.22 2.75
N LEU A 70 11.76 -15.84 1.65
CA LEU A 70 12.22 -15.15 0.46
C LEU A 70 11.10 -15.13 -0.56
N TRP A 71 10.88 -13.99 -1.20
CA TRP A 71 9.87 -13.86 -2.23
C TRP A 71 10.38 -13.16 -3.47
N SER A 72 9.80 -13.48 -4.62
CA SER A 72 10.16 -12.85 -5.89
C SER A 72 8.95 -12.75 -6.80
N LYS A 73 8.94 -11.70 -7.64
CA LYS A 73 7.95 -11.54 -8.70
C LYS A 73 8.39 -12.29 -9.96
N VAL A 74 7.45 -13.01 -10.57
CA VAL A 74 7.67 -13.72 -11.83
C VAL A 74 7.11 -12.91 -13.00
N ALA A 75 7.80 -12.96 -14.15
CA ALA A 75 7.32 -12.36 -15.38
C ALA A 75 6.01 -13.02 -15.88
N HIS A 76 5.20 -12.26 -16.63
CA HIS A 76 4.05 -12.73 -17.42
C HIS A 76 2.83 -13.21 -16.61
N GLY A 77 2.42 -12.45 -15.59
CA GLY A 77 1.10 -12.62 -14.95
C GLY A 77 0.98 -13.85 -14.05
N LEU A 78 2.10 -14.46 -13.66
CA LEU A 78 2.15 -15.48 -12.62
C LEU A 78 2.18 -14.83 -11.23
N ASP A 79 1.63 -15.54 -10.24
CA ASP A 79 1.63 -15.13 -8.84
C ASP A 79 3.05 -15.04 -8.26
N GLU A 80 3.19 -14.29 -7.15
CA GLU A 80 4.44 -14.22 -6.39
C GLU A 80 4.94 -15.62 -5.98
N ILE A 81 6.24 -15.85 -6.08
CA ILE A 81 6.86 -17.06 -5.53
C ILE A 81 7.35 -16.74 -4.14
N ARG A 82 6.92 -17.52 -3.14
CA ARG A 82 7.43 -17.48 -1.76
C ARG A 82 8.08 -18.81 -1.42
N ILE A 83 9.26 -18.74 -0.81
CA ILE A 83 10.01 -19.89 -0.29
C ILE A 83 10.52 -19.58 1.12
N PRO A 84 10.75 -20.57 2.00
CA PRO A 84 11.41 -20.33 3.27
C PRO A 84 12.77 -19.62 3.08
N SER A 85 13.15 -18.74 4.00
CA SER A 85 14.40 -17.95 3.89
C SER A 85 15.67 -18.79 3.83
N SER A 86 15.63 -20.05 4.26
CA SER A 86 16.74 -21.01 4.24
C SER A 86 16.71 -21.95 3.02
N ALA A 87 15.72 -21.82 2.14
CA ALA A 87 15.49 -22.76 1.04
C ALA A 87 16.39 -22.49 -0.17
N GLY A 88 16.97 -23.55 -0.71
CA GLY A 88 17.75 -23.51 -1.94
C GLY A 88 19.02 -22.67 -1.84
N LEU A 89 19.61 -22.36 -3.00
CA LEU A 89 20.86 -21.60 -3.08
C LEU A 89 20.68 -20.14 -2.68
N VAL A 90 19.51 -19.57 -2.95
CA VAL A 90 19.19 -18.19 -2.58
C VAL A 90 19.14 -18.08 -1.06
N GLY A 91 18.44 -19.00 -0.40
CA GLY A 91 18.42 -19.05 1.06
C GLY A 91 19.79 -19.28 1.67
N TYR A 92 20.59 -20.20 1.11
CA TYR A 92 21.97 -20.37 1.54
C TYR A 92 22.78 -19.07 1.44
N ALA A 93 22.73 -18.38 0.30
CA ALA A 93 23.48 -17.15 0.06
C ALA A 93 23.07 -16.02 1.02
N VAL A 94 21.76 -15.88 1.28
CA VAL A 94 21.20 -14.88 2.19
C VAL A 94 21.53 -15.21 3.65
N THR A 95 21.36 -16.45 4.10
CA THR A 95 21.63 -16.83 5.50
C THR A 95 23.12 -16.81 5.85
N ASN A 96 24.00 -17.19 4.91
CA ASN A 96 25.44 -17.26 5.15
C ASN A 96 26.19 -16.00 4.70
N ASP A 97 25.49 -15.05 4.08
CA ASP A 97 26.08 -13.82 3.57
C ASP A 97 27.24 -14.07 2.57
N GLN A 98 27.02 -15.03 1.67
CA GLN A 98 28.04 -15.53 0.75
C GLN A 98 27.49 -15.63 -0.66
N ALA A 99 28.25 -15.10 -1.63
CA ALA A 99 27.93 -15.30 -3.04
C ALA A 99 28.19 -16.76 -3.44
N VAL A 100 27.32 -17.31 -4.28
CA VAL A 100 27.37 -18.72 -4.72
C VAL A 100 27.59 -18.78 -6.23
N PHE A 101 28.52 -19.61 -6.66
CA PHE A 101 28.90 -19.80 -8.06
C PHE A 101 28.84 -21.26 -8.44
N ILE A 102 28.14 -21.56 -9.53
CA ILE A 102 27.97 -22.91 -10.02
C ILE A 102 28.17 -22.88 -11.54
N HIS A 103 29.23 -23.52 -12.00
CA HIS A 103 29.50 -23.66 -13.44
C HIS A 103 28.58 -24.69 -14.11
N ASP A 104 28.29 -25.80 -13.42
CA ASP A 104 27.33 -26.81 -13.86
C ASP A 104 26.56 -27.39 -12.65
N ALA A 105 25.25 -27.13 -12.62
CA ALA A 105 24.34 -27.53 -11.57
C ALA A 105 24.24 -29.04 -11.37
N TYR A 106 24.51 -29.86 -12.40
CA TYR A 106 24.36 -31.30 -12.30
C TYR A 106 25.64 -32.02 -11.90
N THR A 107 26.79 -31.35 -11.98
CA THR A 107 28.09 -31.91 -11.56
C THR A 107 28.66 -31.26 -10.30
N ASN A 108 27.99 -30.25 -9.74
CA ASN A 108 28.44 -29.57 -8.54
C ASN A 108 28.16 -30.42 -7.28
N GLU A 109 29.23 -30.88 -6.63
CA GLU A 109 29.14 -31.69 -5.41
C GLU A 109 28.96 -30.84 -4.14
N GLU A 110 29.46 -29.61 -4.12
CA GLU A 110 29.44 -28.72 -2.95
C GLU A 110 28.01 -28.34 -2.53
N TYR A 111 27.17 -27.95 -3.49
CA TYR A 111 25.79 -27.51 -3.26
C TYR A 111 24.75 -28.54 -3.73
N LYS A 112 25.17 -29.80 -3.88
CA LYS A 112 24.35 -30.88 -4.45
C LYS A 112 22.97 -31.03 -3.80
N SER A 113 22.91 -30.96 -2.47
CA SER A 113 21.66 -31.06 -1.72
C SER A 113 20.69 -29.89 -2.00
N TYR A 114 21.22 -28.66 -2.10
CA TYR A 114 20.44 -27.47 -2.45
C TYR A 114 19.96 -27.50 -3.91
N LEU A 115 20.80 -27.99 -4.81
CA LEU A 115 20.49 -28.13 -6.24
C LEU A 115 19.44 -29.20 -6.51
N GLN A 116 19.55 -30.37 -5.87
CA GLN A 116 18.59 -31.47 -5.99
C GLN A 116 17.20 -31.09 -5.48
N ASN A 117 17.11 -30.33 -4.39
CA ASN A 117 15.84 -29.89 -3.83
C ASN A 117 15.31 -28.59 -4.45
N GLY A 118 16.12 -27.91 -5.26
CA GLY A 118 15.82 -26.65 -5.94
C GLY A 118 15.85 -26.79 -7.46
N ALA A 119 16.88 -26.22 -8.09
CA ALA A 119 16.97 -26.07 -9.55
C ALA A 119 16.76 -27.39 -10.33
N ILE A 120 17.39 -28.49 -9.92
CA ILE A 120 17.27 -29.79 -10.63
C ILE A 120 15.85 -30.35 -10.52
N ARG A 121 15.19 -30.18 -9.36
CA ARG A 121 13.79 -30.60 -9.19
C ARG A 121 12.88 -29.79 -10.11
N THR A 122 13.08 -28.47 -10.19
CA THR A 122 12.31 -27.59 -11.08
C THR A 122 12.55 -27.93 -12.55
N ASP A 123 13.80 -28.21 -12.93
CA ASP A 123 14.17 -28.66 -14.28
C ASP A 123 13.40 -29.94 -14.68
N GLN A 124 13.33 -30.94 -13.78
CA GLN A 124 12.58 -32.18 -14.01
C GLN A 124 11.08 -31.96 -14.20
N GLN A 125 10.51 -30.93 -13.57
CA GLN A 125 9.08 -30.61 -13.67
C GLN A 125 8.75 -29.77 -14.92
N THR A 126 9.65 -28.88 -15.33
CA THR A 126 9.40 -27.89 -16.38
C THR A 126 10.02 -28.25 -17.72
N GLY A 127 10.96 -29.19 -17.74
CA GLY A 127 11.79 -29.51 -18.91
C GLY A 127 12.88 -28.47 -19.19
N TYR A 128 13.04 -27.46 -18.33
CA TYR A 128 14.14 -26.50 -18.41
C TYR A 128 15.46 -27.16 -17.99
N ARG A 129 16.60 -26.66 -18.49
CA ARG A 129 17.94 -27.16 -18.12
C ARG A 129 18.76 -26.03 -17.53
N THR A 130 18.97 -26.11 -16.23
CA THR A 130 19.87 -25.25 -15.47
C THR A 130 21.29 -25.80 -15.54
N LYS A 131 22.22 -25.01 -16.08
CA LYS A 131 23.65 -25.31 -16.17
C LYS A 131 24.43 -24.41 -15.23
N ALA A 132 24.56 -23.13 -15.55
CA ALA A 132 25.30 -22.18 -14.71
C ALA A 132 24.36 -21.40 -13.78
N LEU A 133 24.76 -21.19 -12.53
CA LEU A 133 24.04 -20.35 -11.55
C LEU A 133 25.02 -19.40 -10.88
N MET A 134 24.54 -18.18 -10.61
CA MET A 134 25.23 -17.20 -9.79
C MET A 134 24.23 -16.54 -8.85
N VAL A 135 24.52 -16.52 -7.56
CA VAL A 135 23.68 -15.89 -6.54
C VAL A 135 24.50 -14.87 -5.77
N ILE A 136 24.04 -13.61 -5.73
CA ILE A 136 24.73 -12.52 -5.05
C ILE A 136 23.78 -11.85 -4.06
N PRO A 137 24.05 -11.91 -2.73
CA PRO A 137 23.26 -11.19 -1.75
C PRO A 137 23.46 -9.67 -1.91
N PHE A 138 22.44 -8.89 -1.59
CA PHE A 138 22.52 -7.43 -1.58
C PHE A 138 21.95 -6.85 -0.31
N ARG A 139 22.39 -5.63 0.01
CA ARG A 139 22.21 -5.01 1.33
C ARG A 139 21.63 -3.61 1.23
N ASN A 140 21.02 -3.18 2.32
CA ASN A 140 20.66 -1.78 2.53
C ASN A 140 21.88 -0.95 2.94
N SER A 141 21.67 0.36 3.11
CA SER A 141 22.68 1.31 3.58
C SER A 141 23.24 0.99 4.97
N GLN A 142 22.51 0.24 5.80
CA GLN A 142 22.95 -0.21 7.12
C GLN A 142 23.77 -1.52 7.09
N GLY A 143 23.91 -2.16 5.93
CA GLY A 143 24.65 -3.42 5.75
C GLY A 143 23.82 -4.68 6.01
N GLU A 144 22.52 -4.54 6.26
CA GLU A 144 21.60 -5.66 6.45
C GLU A 144 21.22 -6.27 5.10
N ILE A 145 21.12 -7.60 5.04
CA ILE A 145 20.78 -8.31 3.80
C ILE A 145 19.30 -8.10 3.50
N MET A 146 19.02 -7.50 2.36
CA MET A 146 17.65 -7.29 1.87
C MET A 146 17.16 -8.44 1.00
N GLY A 147 18.07 -9.24 0.45
CA GLY A 147 17.74 -10.22 -0.56
C GLY A 147 18.94 -10.69 -1.37
N ALA A 148 18.67 -11.30 -2.51
CA ALA A 148 19.72 -11.74 -3.44
C ALA A 148 19.28 -11.67 -4.91
N TYR A 149 20.24 -11.38 -5.78
CA TYR A 149 20.14 -11.64 -7.20
C TYR A 149 20.45 -13.10 -7.49
N GLN A 150 19.67 -13.73 -8.35
CA GLN A 150 19.93 -15.07 -8.88
C GLN A 150 19.93 -15.03 -10.40
N ALA A 151 21.08 -15.33 -11.00
CA ALA A 151 21.22 -15.47 -12.44
C ALA A 151 21.33 -16.94 -12.84
N ILE A 152 20.67 -17.29 -13.95
CA ILE A 152 20.63 -18.66 -14.48
C ILE A 152 21.05 -18.65 -15.94
N ASN A 153 21.96 -19.56 -16.29
CA ASN A 153 22.51 -19.83 -17.60
C ASN A 153 23.13 -18.60 -18.28
N LYS A 154 24.45 -18.59 -18.42
CA LYS A 154 25.15 -17.60 -19.24
C LYS A 154 24.90 -17.89 -20.72
N LEU A 155 24.55 -16.86 -21.51
CA LEU A 155 24.23 -16.99 -22.93
C LEU A 155 25.43 -16.75 -23.87
N THR A 156 26.63 -16.57 -23.33
CA THR A 156 27.86 -16.48 -24.11
C THR A 156 28.43 -17.86 -24.42
N ALA A 157 29.41 -17.93 -25.32
CA ALA A 157 30.02 -19.18 -25.74
C ALA A 157 30.71 -19.97 -24.60
N SER A 158 31.08 -19.31 -23.49
CA SER A 158 31.62 -20.01 -22.31
C SER A 158 30.56 -20.80 -21.55
N GLU A 159 29.29 -20.40 -21.66
CA GLU A 159 28.15 -20.91 -20.87
C GLU A 159 28.40 -20.91 -19.35
N GLN A 160 29.36 -20.10 -18.89
CA GLN A 160 29.80 -19.99 -17.50
C GLN A 160 29.94 -18.51 -17.12
N PHE A 161 29.49 -18.19 -15.91
CA PHE A 161 29.74 -16.87 -15.30
C PHE A 161 31.21 -16.73 -14.91
N SER A 162 31.75 -15.54 -15.14
CA SER A 162 33.12 -15.14 -14.84
C SER A 162 33.18 -14.23 -13.61
N ASP A 163 34.38 -13.99 -13.07
CA ASP A 163 34.58 -12.99 -12.00
C ASP A 163 34.14 -11.59 -12.42
N LYS A 164 34.25 -11.27 -13.72
CA LYS A 164 33.76 -10.02 -14.31
C LYS A 164 32.22 -9.92 -14.21
N ASP A 165 31.51 -11.03 -14.44
CA ASP A 165 30.05 -11.08 -14.27
C ASP A 165 29.64 -10.88 -12.81
N MET A 166 30.43 -11.41 -11.87
CA MET A 166 30.23 -11.18 -10.44
C MET A 166 30.37 -9.70 -10.10
N GLU A 167 31.43 -9.04 -10.54
CA GLU A 167 31.64 -7.61 -10.31
C GLU A 167 30.48 -6.79 -10.86
N TYR A 168 30.00 -7.11 -12.06
CA TYR A 168 28.89 -6.42 -12.71
C TYR A 168 27.56 -6.63 -12.01
N LEU A 169 27.24 -7.87 -11.63
CA LEU A 169 26.01 -8.14 -10.89
C LEU A 169 26.06 -7.57 -9.46
N THR A 170 27.24 -7.49 -8.84
CA THR A 170 27.44 -6.80 -7.55
C THR A 170 27.26 -5.28 -7.68
N LEU A 171 27.71 -4.70 -8.80
CA LEU A 171 27.47 -3.29 -9.11
C LEU A 171 25.96 -3.03 -9.32
N ALA A 172 25.32 -3.87 -10.11
CA ALA A 172 23.87 -3.85 -10.34
C ALA A 172 23.13 -3.93 -9.00
N SER A 173 23.51 -4.87 -8.15
CA SER A 173 22.87 -5.11 -6.85
C SER A 173 23.05 -3.95 -5.88
N SER A 174 24.21 -3.28 -5.90
CA SER A 174 24.48 -2.10 -5.08
C SER A 174 23.65 -0.88 -5.49
N TYR A 175 23.49 -0.64 -6.79
CA TYR A 175 22.65 0.46 -7.28
C TYR A 175 21.16 0.17 -7.08
N ALA A 176 20.73 -1.01 -7.52
CA ALA A 176 19.35 -1.47 -7.40
C ALA A 176 18.91 -1.57 -5.94
N GLY A 177 19.75 -2.09 -5.06
CA GLY A 177 19.48 -2.21 -3.62
C GLY A 177 19.22 -0.86 -2.96
N LYS A 178 20.00 0.18 -3.29
CA LYS A 178 19.76 1.54 -2.79
C LYS A 178 18.46 2.15 -3.29
N SER A 179 18.16 1.98 -4.58
CA SER A 179 16.91 2.49 -5.15
C SER A 179 15.69 1.76 -4.57
N LEU A 180 15.79 0.46 -4.39
CA LEU A 180 14.80 -0.36 -3.70
C LEU A 180 14.61 0.07 -2.25
N GLU A 181 15.70 0.26 -1.49
CA GLU A 181 15.67 0.78 -0.12
C GLU A 181 14.93 2.12 -0.09
N SER A 182 15.25 3.04 -1.01
CA SER A 182 14.55 4.33 -1.11
C SER A 182 13.05 4.16 -1.37
N ALA A 183 12.66 3.21 -2.23
CA ALA A 183 11.25 2.94 -2.53
C ALA A 183 10.51 2.36 -1.31
N LEU A 184 11.10 1.35 -0.65
CA LEU A 184 10.56 0.73 0.55
C LEU A 184 10.46 1.71 1.71
N LEU A 185 11.48 2.56 1.93
CA LEU A 185 11.43 3.62 2.94
C LEU A 185 10.33 4.65 2.63
N THR A 186 10.11 4.98 1.35
CA THR A 186 9.03 5.90 0.98
C THR A 186 7.67 5.30 1.31
N MET A 187 7.44 4.04 0.96
CA MET A 187 6.21 3.31 1.30
C MET A 187 6.01 3.22 2.82
N GLU A 188 7.06 2.89 3.58
CA GLU A 188 7.01 2.82 5.04
C GLU A 188 6.67 4.17 5.67
N ILE A 189 7.23 5.27 5.15
CA ILE A 189 6.91 6.62 5.60
C ILE A 189 5.45 6.96 5.31
N GLU A 190 4.94 6.61 4.12
CA GLU A 190 3.53 6.85 3.76
C GLU A 190 2.57 6.07 4.65
N GLU A 191 2.81 4.77 4.85
CA GLU A 191 1.99 3.92 5.72
C GLU A 191 2.07 4.36 7.18
N THR A 192 3.26 4.72 7.67
CA THR A 192 3.43 5.28 9.02
C THR A 192 2.65 6.59 9.18
N GLN A 193 2.67 7.47 8.17
CA GLN A 193 1.89 8.71 8.22
C GLN A 193 0.39 8.44 8.24
N LYS A 194 -0.10 7.52 7.40
CA LYS A 194 -1.50 7.09 7.40
C LYS A 194 -1.88 6.54 8.77
N GLU A 195 -1.09 5.63 9.35
CA GLU A 195 -1.36 5.06 10.66
C GLU A 195 -1.43 6.15 11.74
N ILE A 196 -0.45 7.05 11.80
CA ILE A 196 -0.44 8.15 12.78
C ILE A 196 -1.71 9.01 12.67
N ILE A 197 -2.14 9.33 11.45
CA ILE A 197 -3.34 10.14 11.23
C ILE A 197 -4.61 9.41 11.68
N PHE A 198 -4.74 8.13 11.34
CA PHE A 198 -5.85 7.30 11.82
C PHE A 198 -5.86 7.22 13.35
N ARG A 199 -4.70 7.00 14.00
CA ARG A 199 -4.59 6.99 15.46
C ARG A 199 -4.97 8.32 16.09
N MET A 200 -4.60 9.44 15.48
CA MET A 200 -5.02 10.77 15.94
C MET A 200 -6.54 10.95 15.86
N GLY A 201 -7.16 10.52 14.74
CA GLY A 201 -8.61 10.49 14.60
C GLY A 201 -9.28 9.64 15.69
N GLU A 202 -8.78 8.42 15.92
CA GLU A 202 -9.26 7.53 16.98
C GLU A 202 -9.13 8.18 18.38
N ILE A 203 -8.06 8.93 18.66
CA ILE A 203 -7.89 9.64 19.93
C ILE A 203 -8.96 10.72 20.11
N GLY A 204 -9.24 11.49 19.05
CA GLY A 204 -10.31 12.49 19.03
C GLY A 204 -11.66 11.87 19.38
N GLU A 205 -11.93 10.68 18.83
CA GLU A 205 -13.16 9.95 19.10
C GLU A 205 -13.17 9.22 20.43
N SER A 206 -12.05 8.76 20.97
CA SER A 206 -12.01 7.93 22.19
C SER A 206 -12.59 8.61 23.45
N ARG A 207 -12.64 9.95 23.47
CA ARG A 207 -13.29 10.73 24.53
C ARG A 207 -14.81 10.83 24.35
N SER A 208 -15.27 10.62 23.13
CA SER A 208 -16.66 10.41 22.72
C SER A 208 -16.92 8.89 22.76
N LYS A 209 -18.17 8.42 22.85
CA LYS A 209 -18.44 6.96 22.97
C LYS A 209 -18.43 6.26 21.60
N GLU A 210 -17.59 6.72 20.69
CA GLU A 210 -17.50 6.26 19.30
C GLU A 210 -16.32 5.29 19.13
N THR A 211 -16.46 4.33 18.22
CA THR A 211 -15.47 3.25 18.03
C THR A 211 -14.40 3.65 17.01
N GLY A 212 -13.20 3.05 17.08
CA GLY A 212 -12.16 3.29 16.06
C GLY A 212 -12.57 2.88 14.63
N ASN A 213 -13.57 2.00 14.49
CA ASN A 213 -14.10 1.62 13.19
C ASN A 213 -14.93 2.74 12.53
N HIS A 214 -15.55 3.64 13.29
CA HIS A 214 -16.25 4.81 12.74
C HIS A 214 -15.31 5.63 11.84
N VAL A 215 -14.12 5.93 12.36
CA VAL A 215 -13.08 6.70 11.65
C VAL A 215 -12.68 6.01 10.33
N LYS A 216 -12.57 4.68 10.34
CA LYS A 216 -12.28 3.88 9.13
C LYS A 216 -13.42 3.91 8.12
N ARG A 217 -14.67 3.78 8.57
CA ARG A 217 -15.85 3.82 7.71
C ARG A 217 -16.02 5.19 7.07
N VAL A 218 -15.87 6.28 7.84
CA VAL A 218 -15.91 7.66 7.32
C VAL A 218 -14.82 7.88 6.26
N ALA A 219 -13.61 7.37 6.46
CA ALA A 219 -12.54 7.42 5.46
C ALA A 219 -12.94 6.75 4.15
N GLU A 220 -13.41 5.50 4.21
CA GLU A 220 -13.80 4.74 3.03
C GLU A 220 -15.04 5.32 2.32
N TYR A 221 -16.04 5.77 3.06
CA TYR A 221 -17.20 6.45 2.46
C TYR A 221 -16.79 7.72 1.75
N SER A 222 -15.92 8.53 2.37
CA SER A 222 -15.43 9.78 1.77
C SER A 222 -14.68 9.52 0.47
N TYR A 223 -13.85 8.48 0.44
CA TYR A 223 -13.14 8.03 -0.75
C TYR A 223 -14.07 7.62 -1.89
N LEU A 224 -15.06 6.76 -1.60
CA LEU A 224 -16.03 6.28 -2.60
C LEU A 224 -16.85 7.42 -3.19
N LEU A 225 -17.32 8.34 -2.32
CA LEU A 225 -18.07 9.52 -2.74
C LEU A 225 -17.23 10.46 -3.61
N ALA A 226 -15.97 10.71 -3.23
CA ALA A 226 -15.05 11.54 -4.03
C ALA A 226 -14.85 10.98 -5.44
N LEU A 227 -14.61 9.67 -5.58
CA LEU A 227 -14.49 9.03 -6.88
C LEU A 227 -15.79 9.09 -7.69
N ALA A 228 -16.94 8.86 -7.06
CA ALA A 228 -18.23 8.91 -7.73
C ALA A 228 -18.59 10.30 -8.27
N LEU A 229 -18.05 11.36 -7.65
CA LEU A 229 -18.16 12.75 -8.08
C LEU A 229 -17.13 13.13 -9.18
N GLY A 230 -16.27 12.20 -9.58
CA GLY A 230 -15.30 12.40 -10.67
C GLY A 230 -13.96 12.99 -10.23
N MET A 231 -13.64 12.96 -8.94
CA MET A 231 -12.33 13.37 -8.44
C MET A 231 -11.23 12.39 -8.88
N SER A 232 -10.00 12.88 -8.99
CA SER A 232 -8.87 11.99 -9.30
C SER A 232 -8.59 11.00 -8.16
N GLN A 233 -7.93 9.89 -8.49
CA GLN A 233 -7.51 8.88 -7.52
C GLN A 233 -6.69 9.49 -6.37
N ASP A 234 -5.77 10.40 -6.70
CA ASP A 234 -4.90 11.07 -5.73
C ASP A 234 -5.69 12.00 -4.79
N GLU A 235 -6.68 12.72 -5.31
CA GLU A 235 -7.54 13.60 -4.49
C GLU A 235 -8.49 12.81 -3.59
N ALA A 236 -9.07 11.71 -4.11
CA ALA A 236 -9.91 10.83 -3.33
C ALA A 236 -9.11 10.16 -2.20
N GLU A 237 -7.89 9.67 -2.47
CA GLU A 237 -6.99 9.11 -1.46
C GLU A 237 -6.57 10.18 -0.44
N LEU A 238 -6.32 11.42 -0.88
CA LEU A 238 -6.02 12.52 0.03
C LEU A 238 -7.19 12.79 0.99
N LEU A 239 -8.44 12.79 0.50
CA LEU A 239 -9.61 12.94 1.36
C LEU A 239 -9.80 11.75 2.29
N LYS A 240 -9.59 10.53 1.80
CA LYS A 240 -9.64 9.28 2.58
C LYS A 240 -8.76 9.35 3.83
N ILE A 241 -7.52 9.82 3.67
CA ILE A 241 -6.58 9.89 4.80
C ILE A 241 -6.90 11.10 5.69
N ALA A 242 -7.46 12.19 5.14
CA ALA A 242 -7.74 13.40 5.90
C ALA A 242 -9.04 13.38 6.71
N SER A 243 -10.11 12.76 6.21
CA SER A 243 -11.43 12.76 6.85
C SER A 243 -11.50 12.11 8.25
N PRO A 244 -10.63 11.14 8.61
CA PRO A 244 -10.45 10.69 10.00
C PRO A 244 -10.26 11.79 11.04
N MET A 245 -9.72 12.95 10.65
CA MET A 245 -9.43 14.05 11.57
C MET A 245 -10.58 15.06 11.72
N HIS A 246 -11.75 14.82 11.13
CA HIS A 246 -12.88 15.78 11.18
C HIS A 246 -13.22 16.23 12.60
N ASP A 247 -13.15 15.30 13.56
CA ASP A 247 -13.51 15.53 14.95
C ASP A 247 -12.33 15.64 15.92
N ILE A 248 -11.10 15.83 15.42
CA ILE A 248 -9.90 15.94 16.27
C ILE A 248 -10.02 17.05 17.32
N GLY A 249 -10.83 18.08 17.07
CA GLY A 249 -11.06 19.16 18.02
C GLY A 249 -11.82 18.78 19.29
N LYS A 250 -12.50 17.62 19.33
CA LYS A 250 -13.19 17.09 20.52
C LYS A 250 -12.22 16.94 21.72
N VAL A 251 -10.92 16.79 21.46
CA VAL A 251 -9.87 16.69 22.49
C VAL A 251 -9.81 17.89 23.44
N ALA A 252 -10.31 19.07 23.05
CA ALA A 252 -10.33 20.25 23.90
C ALA A 252 -11.74 20.61 24.42
N ILE A 253 -12.74 19.78 24.14
CA ILE A 253 -14.09 19.96 24.69
C ILE A 253 -14.14 19.41 26.13
N PRO A 254 -14.72 20.15 27.10
CA PRO A 254 -14.85 19.67 28.48
C PRO A 254 -15.70 18.40 28.58
N ASP A 255 -15.29 17.45 29.43
CA ASP A 255 -16.01 16.17 29.63
C ASP A 255 -17.46 16.37 30.05
N ALA A 256 -17.74 17.39 30.86
CA ALA A 256 -19.11 17.69 31.32
C ALA A 256 -20.07 18.02 30.16
N VAL A 257 -19.56 18.49 29.03
CA VAL A 257 -20.33 18.76 27.81
C VAL A 257 -20.24 17.56 26.85
N LEU A 258 -19.04 17.02 26.62
CA LEU A 258 -18.82 15.91 25.70
C LEU A 258 -19.56 14.63 26.10
N ASN A 259 -19.56 14.31 27.39
CA ASN A 259 -20.11 13.08 27.94
C ASN A 259 -21.45 13.28 28.67
N LYS A 260 -22.14 14.40 28.45
CA LYS A 260 -23.41 14.71 29.12
C LYS A 260 -24.49 13.67 28.76
N PRO A 261 -25.09 12.96 29.74
CA PRO A 261 -26.17 12.02 29.47
C PRO A 261 -27.48 12.80 29.27
N GLY A 262 -27.73 13.28 28.04
CA GLY A 262 -28.96 13.98 27.69
C GLY A 262 -28.78 15.01 26.58
N LYS A 263 -29.79 15.87 26.40
CA LYS A 263 -29.68 17.02 25.49
C LYS A 263 -28.77 18.09 26.10
N LEU A 264 -27.92 18.68 25.26
CA LEU A 264 -27.13 19.86 25.63
C LEU A 264 -28.06 21.08 25.77
N THR A 265 -27.72 21.99 26.67
CA THR A 265 -28.30 23.34 26.68
C THR A 265 -27.76 24.14 25.48
N GLU A 266 -28.35 25.30 25.18
CA GLU A 266 -27.86 26.14 24.08
C GLU A 266 -26.39 26.55 24.26
N ASP A 267 -25.97 26.89 25.49
CA ASP A 267 -24.59 27.29 25.76
C ASP A 267 -23.61 26.12 25.71
N GLU A 268 -24.03 24.94 26.18
CA GLU A 268 -23.25 23.71 26.03
C GLU A 268 -23.14 23.29 24.56
N PHE A 269 -24.20 23.46 23.77
CA PHE A 269 -24.19 23.19 22.34
C PHE A 269 -23.24 24.16 21.61
N LYS A 270 -23.28 25.46 21.91
CA LYS A 270 -22.29 26.43 21.39
C LYS A 270 -20.86 26.03 21.76
N LEU A 271 -20.64 25.52 22.97
CA LEU A 271 -19.32 25.03 23.36
C LEU A 271 -18.92 23.78 22.56
N MET A 272 -19.85 22.85 22.34
CA MET A 272 -19.62 21.66 21.52
C MET A 272 -19.25 22.02 20.08
N GLN A 273 -19.96 22.97 19.46
CA GLN A 273 -19.70 23.42 18.09
C GLN A 273 -18.26 23.90 17.87
N ASN A 274 -17.58 24.39 18.92
CA ASN A 274 -16.21 24.86 18.83
C ASN A 274 -15.18 23.77 18.47
N HIS A 275 -15.50 22.48 18.54
CA HIS A 275 -14.57 21.42 18.13
C HIS A 275 -14.12 21.63 16.67
N THR A 276 -15.03 22.09 15.78
CA THR A 276 -14.71 22.42 14.38
C THR A 276 -13.61 23.48 14.28
N VAL A 277 -13.76 24.58 15.04
CA VAL A 277 -12.82 25.70 15.08
C VAL A 277 -11.48 25.29 15.72
N ILE A 278 -11.53 24.47 16.77
CA ILE A 278 -10.35 23.94 17.44
C ILE A 278 -9.56 23.04 16.49
N GLY A 279 -10.23 22.08 15.84
CA GLY A 279 -9.62 21.17 14.87
C GLY A 279 -9.00 21.92 13.70
N TYR A 280 -9.71 22.89 13.13
CA TYR A 280 -9.17 23.79 12.11
C TYR A 280 -7.90 24.50 12.58
N ASN A 281 -7.93 25.12 13.76
CA ASN A 281 -6.78 25.88 14.27
C ASN A 281 -5.57 25.00 14.60
N LEU A 282 -5.78 23.74 14.98
CA LEU A 282 -4.72 22.77 15.21
C LEU A 282 -3.95 22.45 13.91
N LEU A 283 -4.65 22.43 12.77
CA LEU A 283 -4.13 21.87 11.52
C LEU A 283 -3.75 22.94 10.47
N ARG A 284 -4.45 24.09 10.44
CA ARG A 284 -4.40 25.10 9.36
C ARG A 284 -3.03 25.69 9.03
N ASN A 285 -2.10 25.72 10.00
CA ASN A 285 -0.79 26.35 9.81
C ASN A 285 0.24 25.40 9.17
N SER A 286 -0.14 24.16 8.90
CA SER A 286 0.72 23.20 8.21
C SER A 286 0.93 23.59 6.75
N THR A 287 2.13 23.31 6.24
CA THR A 287 2.43 23.41 4.80
C THR A 287 2.07 22.14 4.02
N ARG A 288 1.75 21.04 4.71
CA ARG A 288 1.47 19.73 4.10
C ARG A 288 0.03 19.66 3.62
N HIS A 289 -0.17 19.16 2.40
CA HIS A 289 -1.50 19.07 1.76
C HIS A 289 -2.50 18.30 2.62
N ILE A 290 -2.11 17.16 3.17
CA ILE A 290 -2.96 16.32 4.02
C ILE A 290 -3.51 17.05 5.25
N LEU A 291 -2.68 17.81 5.95
CA LEU A 291 -3.11 18.56 7.14
C LEU A 291 -3.94 19.78 6.76
N LYS A 292 -3.70 20.40 5.59
CA LYS A 292 -4.58 21.45 5.06
C LYS A 292 -5.96 20.91 4.70
N THR A 293 -6.02 19.76 4.03
CA THR A 293 -7.28 19.06 3.71
C THR A 293 -8.03 18.72 4.99
N ALA A 294 -7.34 18.15 5.99
CA ALA A 294 -7.94 17.82 7.27
C ALA A 294 -8.42 19.06 8.04
N ALA A 295 -7.71 20.19 7.95
CA ALA A 295 -8.17 21.45 8.51
C ALA A 295 -9.51 21.87 7.88
N VAL A 296 -9.64 21.81 6.55
CA VAL A 296 -10.88 22.11 5.84
C VAL A 296 -11.99 21.18 6.29
N VAL A 297 -11.74 19.87 6.32
CA VAL A 297 -12.73 18.88 6.77
C VAL A 297 -13.19 19.15 8.20
N ALA A 298 -12.25 19.34 9.14
CA ALA A 298 -12.59 19.63 10.53
C ALA A 298 -13.40 20.91 10.68
N TYR A 299 -13.14 21.92 9.83
CA TYR A 299 -13.83 23.20 9.90
C TYR A 299 -15.24 23.17 9.29
N GLU A 300 -15.49 22.29 8.32
CA GLU A 300 -16.64 22.40 7.42
C GLU A 300 -17.59 21.20 7.43
N HIS A 301 -17.24 20.06 8.05
CA HIS A 301 -18.09 18.86 8.04
C HIS A 301 -19.46 19.03 8.74
N HIS A 302 -19.67 20.14 9.46
CA HIS A 302 -20.96 20.52 10.05
C HIS A 302 -21.60 21.77 9.42
N GLU A 303 -20.99 22.31 8.36
CA GLU A 303 -21.68 23.28 7.52
C GLU A 303 -22.81 22.57 6.76
N LYS A 304 -23.90 23.29 6.51
CA LYS A 304 -25.08 22.75 5.83
C LYS A 304 -25.26 23.45 4.51
N TRP A 305 -25.68 22.70 3.49
CA TRP A 305 -25.88 23.24 2.15
C TRP A 305 -26.77 24.51 2.14
N ASN A 306 -27.80 24.56 2.98
CA ASN A 306 -28.69 25.72 3.15
C ASN A 306 -28.17 26.87 4.03
N GLY A 307 -26.91 26.85 4.47
CA GLY A 307 -26.30 27.92 5.28
C GLY A 307 -26.66 27.91 6.77
N ARG A 308 -27.47 26.95 7.24
CA ARG A 308 -27.87 26.83 8.66
C ARG A 308 -26.91 25.96 9.49
N GLY A 309 -25.73 25.70 8.96
CA GLY A 309 -24.67 24.95 9.63
C GLY A 309 -23.80 25.81 10.54
N TYR A 310 -22.68 25.24 10.98
CA TYR A 310 -21.68 25.89 11.81
C TYR A 310 -20.28 25.40 11.41
N PRO A 311 -19.21 26.15 11.73
CA PRO A 311 -19.15 27.36 12.57
C PRO A 311 -19.38 28.69 11.86
N ARG A 312 -19.37 28.74 10.52
CA ARG A 312 -19.49 29.99 9.76
C ARG A 312 -20.88 30.23 9.19
N GLY A 313 -21.68 29.18 8.98
CA GLY A 313 -22.99 29.32 8.34
C GLY A 313 -22.87 29.69 6.87
N ILE A 314 -21.87 29.14 6.20
CA ILE A 314 -21.66 29.29 4.75
C ILE A 314 -22.57 28.32 3.98
N GLN A 315 -22.88 28.62 2.72
CA GLN A 315 -23.91 27.91 1.96
C GLN A 315 -23.42 27.42 0.60
N GLY A 316 -24.03 26.34 0.11
CA GLY A 316 -23.77 25.80 -1.22
C GLY A 316 -22.29 25.51 -1.47
N GLU A 317 -21.80 25.98 -2.61
CA GLU A 317 -20.42 25.78 -3.06
C GLU A 317 -19.37 26.59 -2.29
N GLU A 318 -19.76 27.51 -1.39
CA GLU A 318 -18.82 28.13 -0.45
C GLU A 318 -18.23 27.10 0.51
N ILE A 319 -18.95 25.99 0.74
CA ILE A 319 -18.47 24.83 1.48
C ILE A 319 -17.57 24.03 0.54
N HIS A 320 -16.34 23.77 0.97
CA HIS A 320 -15.42 22.95 0.21
C HIS A 320 -16.01 21.56 -0.02
N ILE A 321 -15.78 20.98 -1.20
CA ILE A 321 -16.34 19.66 -1.57
C ILE A 321 -15.96 18.57 -0.55
N TYR A 322 -14.76 18.65 0.03
CA TYR A 322 -14.32 17.80 1.14
C TYR A 322 -15.21 17.88 2.38
N GLY A 323 -15.66 19.07 2.78
CA GLY A 323 -16.59 19.24 3.90
C GLY A 323 -17.95 18.63 3.57
N ARG A 324 -18.46 18.88 2.36
CA ARG A 324 -19.74 18.36 1.86
C ARG A 324 -19.76 16.83 1.80
N ILE A 325 -18.70 16.20 1.29
CA ILE A 325 -18.54 14.74 1.26
C ILE A 325 -18.48 14.18 2.68
N THR A 326 -17.64 14.77 3.54
CA THR A 326 -17.44 14.25 4.90
C THR A 326 -18.71 14.37 5.74
N ALA A 327 -19.51 15.43 5.55
CA ALA A 327 -20.80 15.59 6.24
C ALA A 327 -21.77 14.41 5.96
N ILE A 328 -21.85 13.95 4.71
CA ILE A 328 -22.66 12.78 4.35
C ILE A 328 -22.07 11.50 4.95
N ALA A 329 -20.75 11.31 4.82
CA ALA A 329 -20.06 10.14 5.35
C ALA A 329 -20.24 9.98 6.87
N ASP A 330 -20.04 11.06 7.62
CA ASP A 330 -20.19 11.10 9.08
C ASP A 330 -21.65 10.85 9.50
N VAL A 331 -22.61 11.60 8.94
CA VAL A 331 -24.02 11.44 9.33
C VAL A 331 -24.55 10.04 8.98
N PHE A 332 -24.17 9.48 7.83
CA PHE A 332 -24.56 8.12 7.48
C PHE A 332 -24.01 7.10 8.49
N ASP A 333 -22.73 7.20 8.85
CA ASP A 333 -22.12 6.29 9.82
C ASP A 333 -22.75 6.44 11.21
N ALA A 334 -22.98 7.68 11.64
CA ALA A 334 -23.56 8.03 12.92
C ALA A 334 -24.99 7.49 13.09
N LEU A 335 -25.79 7.48 12.03
CA LEU A 335 -27.16 6.95 12.03
C LEU A 335 -27.21 5.43 11.86
N GLY A 336 -26.24 4.86 11.12
CA GLY A 336 -26.15 3.43 10.86
C GLY A 336 -25.47 2.62 11.97
N SER A 337 -24.79 3.24 12.92
CA SER A 337 -24.04 2.52 13.95
C SER A 337 -24.77 2.51 15.29
N ASP A 338 -24.74 1.36 15.98
CA ASP A 338 -25.22 1.28 17.36
C ASP A 338 -24.32 2.13 18.27
N ARG A 339 -24.89 3.08 18.99
CA ARG A 339 -24.20 3.88 20.02
C ARG A 339 -24.67 3.42 21.40
N VAL A 340 -23.83 3.61 22.42
CA VAL A 340 -24.07 3.19 23.82
C VAL A 340 -25.48 3.53 24.36
N TYR A 341 -26.14 4.56 23.83
CA TYR A 341 -27.48 5.00 24.24
C TYR A 341 -28.51 5.11 23.10
N LYS A 342 -28.17 4.70 21.86
CA LYS A 342 -29.06 4.79 20.70
C LYS A 342 -28.84 3.60 19.77
N LYS A 343 -29.90 2.85 19.51
CA LYS A 343 -29.89 1.85 18.43
C LYS A 343 -29.71 2.51 17.07
N ALA A 344 -29.00 1.82 16.18
CA ALA A 344 -28.91 2.16 14.77
C ALA A 344 -30.31 2.35 14.18
N TRP A 345 -30.43 3.28 13.25
CA TRP A 345 -31.67 3.45 12.50
C TRP A 345 -31.81 2.36 11.44
N GLU A 346 -33.05 2.00 11.16
CA GLU A 346 -33.39 1.18 10.00
C GLU A 346 -32.87 1.85 8.73
N LEU A 347 -32.27 1.06 7.83
CA LEU A 347 -31.64 1.59 6.62
C LEU A 347 -32.61 2.45 5.81
N ASP A 348 -33.83 1.96 5.57
CA ASP A 348 -34.85 2.69 4.80
C ASP A 348 -35.14 4.08 5.38
N ARG A 349 -35.10 4.23 6.71
CA ARG A 349 -35.29 5.51 7.38
C ARG A 349 -34.11 6.46 7.17
N ILE A 350 -32.88 5.93 7.17
CA ILE A 350 -31.67 6.71 6.87
C ILE A 350 -31.75 7.20 5.42
N LEU A 351 -32.08 6.32 4.48
CA LEU A 351 -32.21 6.66 3.06
C LEU A 351 -33.30 7.72 2.84
N GLN A 352 -34.45 7.59 3.50
CA GLN A 352 -35.51 8.60 3.43
C GLN A 352 -35.01 9.97 3.93
N LEU A 353 -34.28 10.02 5.05
CA LEU A 353 -33.71 11.27 5.56
C LEU A 353 -32.77 11.92 4.52
N PHE A 354 -31.88 11.16 3.88
CA PHE A 354 -30.98 11.71 2.86
C PHE A 354 -31.73 12.25 1.63
N GLN A 355 -32.86 11.63 1.26
CA GLN A 355 -33.72 12.16 0.19
C GLN A 355 -34.44 13.46 0.60
N GLU A 356 -34.97 13.52 1.83
CA GLU A 356 -35.68 14.69 2.36
C GLU A 356 -34.74 15.89 2.58
N GLU A 357 -33.51 15.63 3.00
CA GLU A 357 -32.50 16.65 3.31
C GLU A 357 -31.60 17.01 2.11
N ARG A 358 -31.88 16.46 0.92
CA ARG A 358 -31.18 16.76 -0.34
C ARG A 358 -31.42 18.21 -0.75
N GLY A 359 -30.37 19.02 -0.78
CA GLY A 359 -30.45 20.46 -1.05
C GLY A 359 -30.84 21.31 0.17
N GLU A 360 -31.01 20.70 1.34
CA GLU A 360 -31.23 21.39 2.61
C GLU A 360 -30.01 21.22 3.52
N HIS A 361 -29.86 20.07 4.18
CA HIS A 361 -28.65 19.75 4.92
C HIS A 361 -27.49 19.42 3.97
N PHE A 362 -27.76 18.58 2.97
CA PHE A 362 -26.72 17.95 2.17
C PHE A 362 -26.68 18.49 0.75
N ASP A 363 -25.48 18.50 0.17
CA ASP A 363 -25.28 18.80 -1.25
C ASP A 363 -26.06 17.80 -2.12
N PRO A 364 -26.93 18.27 -3.04
CA PRO A 364 -27.68 17.42 -3.96
C PRO A 364 -26.83 16.42 -4.76
N ASP A 365 -25.67 16.85 -5.26
CA ASP A 365 -24.82 16.03 -6.12
C ASP A 365 -24.11 14.94 -5.31
N VAL A 366 -23.71 15.25 -4.07
CA VAL A 366 -23.09 14.29 -3.15
C VAL A 366 -24.13 13.26 -2.68
N VAL A 367 -25.38 13.67 -2.44
CA VAL A 367 -26.48 12.74 -2.14
C VAL A 367 -26.73 11.79 -3.31
N ASP A 368 -26.75 12.29 -4.54
CA ASP A 368 -26.95 11.45 -5.73
C ASP A 368 -25.79 10.44 -5.90
N ALA A 369 -24.55 10.88 -5.67
CA ALA A 369 -23.38 10.01 -5.63
C ALA A 369 -23.48 8.95 -4.51
N PHE A 370 -23.96 9.33 -3.32
CA PHE A 370 -24.20 8.41 -2.21
C PHE A 370 -25.21 7.32 -2.57
N PHE A 371 -26.35 7.67 -3.19
CA PHE A 371 -27.32 6.66 -3.62
C PHE A 371 -26.79 5.75 -4.71
N LYS A 372 -25.96 6.27 -5.62
CA LYS A 372 -25.29 5.47 -6.65
C LYS A 372 -24.31 4.46 -6.06
N GLU A 373 -23.53 4.86 -5.06
CA GLU A 373 -22.52 4.01 -4.41
C GLU A 373 -23.03 3.23 -3.20
N LEU A 374 -24.32 3.34 -2.87
CA LEU A 374 -24.93 2.70 -1.70
C LEU A 374 -24.60 1.21 -1.57
N PRO A 375 -24.62 0.37 -2.62
CA PRO A 375 -24.26 -1.05 -2.50
C PRO A 375 -22.80 -1.29 -2.08
N THR A 376 -21.89 -0.39 -2.42
CA THR A 376 -20.47 -0.46 -2.04
C THR A 376 -20.27 0.08 -0.62
N ILE A 377 -20.95 1.19 -0.29
CA ILE A 377 -20.97 1.79 1.06
C ILE A 377 -21.49 0.78 2.10
N LEU A 378 -22.55 0.02 1.79
CA LEU A 378 -23.07 -1.01 2.69
C LEU A 378 -22.07 -2.15 2.92
N ARG A 379 -21.31 -2.55 1.90
CA ARG A 379 -20.24 -3.57 2.05
C ARG A 379 -19.11 -3.08 2.96
N VAL A 380 -18.73 -1.81 2.85
CA VAL A 380 -17.76 -1.20 3.77
C VAL A 380 -18.28 -1.20 5.22
N ARG A 381 -19.57 -0.87 5.41
CA ARG A 381 -20.21 -0.91 6.73
C ARG A 381 -20.17 -2.31 7.36
N GLU A 382 -20.46 -3.35 6.57
CA GLU A 382 -20.38 -4.75 7.01
C GLU A 382 -18.94 -5.17 7.34
N GLN A 383 -17.97 -4.80 6.49
CA GLN A 383 -16.55 -5.13 6.67
C GLN A 383 -15.97 -4.56 7.96
N TYR A 384 -16.37 -3.34 8.33
CA TYR A 384 -15.91 -2.64 9.53
C TYR A 384 -16.99 -2.60 10.62
N SER A 385 -17.77 -3.66 10.78
CA SER A 385 -18.81 -3.72 11.83
C SER A 385 -18.18 -3.78 13.24
N ASP A 386 -18.85 -3.14 14.20
CA ASP A 386 -18.39 -3.11 15.59
C ASP A 386 -18.63 -4.44 16.33
N GLU A 387 -19.50 -5.32 15.80
CA GLU A 387 -19.74 -6.67 16.31
C GLU A 387 -18.55 -7.62 16.10
N ALA A 388 -17.74 -7.41 15.05
CA ALA A 388 -16.57 -8.23 14.76
C ALA A 388 -15.47 -8.15 15.84
N LEU A 389 -15.50 -7.11 16.69
CA LEU A 389 -14.56 -6.94 17.82
C LEU A 389 -15.04 -7.62 19.11
N ALA A 390 -16.29 -8.07 19.18
CA ALA A 390 -16.84 -8.71 20.38
C ALA A 390 -16.43 -10.19 20.54
N ASN A 391 -15.79 -10.80 19.53
CA ASN A 391 -15.27 -12.18 19.60
C ASN A 391 -13.78 -12.30 19.22
N PRO A 392 -12.82 -11.94 20.10
CA PRO A 392 -11.40 -12.23 19.87
C PRO A 392 -10.92 -13.61 20.35
N LEU A 393 -11.80 -14.54 20.76
CA LEU A 393 -11.38 -15.86 21.25
C LEU A 393 -12.46 -16.92 20.99
N GLU A 394 -12.44 -17.54 19.82
CA GLU A 394 -12.85 -18.93 19.60
C GLU A 394 -12.61 -19.30 18.13
N THR A 395 -11.38 -19.68 17.79
CA THR A 395 -11.09 -20.61 16.69
C THR A 395 -9.62 -21.02 16.77
N ASN A 396 -9.36 -22.13 17.47
CA ASN A 396 -8.53 -23.27 17.03
C ASN A 396 -8.17 -24.13 18.24
N THR A 397 -9.09 -25.05 18.56
CA THR A 397 -8.73 -26.39 19.06
C THR A 397 -8.59 -27.34 17.89
#